data_AF-A0A0G1DTR2-F1
#
_entry.id   AF-A0A0G1DTR2-F1
#
_cell.length_a   1.000
_cell.length_b   1.000
_cell.length_c   1.000
_cell.angle_alpha   90.00
_cell.angle_beta   90.00
_cell.angle_gamma   90.00
#
_symmetry.space_group_name_H-M   'P 1'
#
loop_
_entity.id
_entity.type
_entity.pdbx_description
1 polymer ?
#
loop_
_entity_poly.entity_id
_entity_poly.type
_entity_poly.pdbx_seq_one_letter_code
_entity_poly.pdbx_strand_id
1 'polypeptide(L)' 'MKKKKITIDSLAGMIQRGFGEMAKKAEVDQQFNSVNDRLDRIEKLLIDDHNRRIEKLESAVKELKDLLAVK' A
#
# COMPACT_ATOMS: atom_id res chain seq x y z
N MET A 1 16.11 -30.95 34.41
CA MET A 1 15.88 -29.51 34.15
C MET A 1 15.26 -28.88 35.38
N LYS A 2 15.83 -27.81 35.96
CA LYS A 2 15.22 -27.11 37.11
C LYS A 2 13.94 -26.41 36.65
N LYS A 3 12.79 -26.70 37.28
CA LYS A 3 11.53 -25.98 37.00
C LYS A 3 11.68 -24.54 37.49
N LYS A 4 11.54 -23.55 36.59
CA LYS A 4 11.48 -22.13 36.98
C LYS A 4 10.22 -21.92 37.81
N LYS A 5 10.37 -21.36 39.01
CA LYS A 5 9.25 -20.95 39.85
C LYS A 5 8.75 -19.61 39.30
N ILE A 6 7.67 -19.62 38.53
CA ILE A 6 7.03 -18.40 38.02
C ILE A 6 6.18 -17.81 39.14
N THR A 7 6.46 -16.57 39.54
CA THR A 7 5.64 -15.83 40.49
C THR A 7 4.46 -15.16 39.78
N ILE A 8 3.41 -14.80 40.52
CA ILE A 8 2.25 -14.08 39.98
C ILE A 8 2.70 -12.76 39.32
N ASP A 9 3.66 -12.04 39.92
CA ASP A 9 4.20 -10.81 39.35
C ASP A 9 4.94 -11.04 38.02
N SER A 10 5.68 -12.16 37.93
CA SER A 10 6.36 -12.55 36.69
C SER A 10 5.34 -12.88 35.60
N LEU A 11 4.23 -13.52 35.95
CA LEU A 11 3.12 -13.79 35.04
C LEU A 11 2.43 -12.50 34.58
N ALA A 12 2.13 -11.57 35.50
CA ALA A 12 1.54 -10.28 35.19
C ALA A 12 2.42 -9.47 34.20
N GLY A 13 3.73 -9.43 34.42
CA GLY A 13 4.67 -8.76 33.52
C GLY A 13 4.84 -9.44 32.15
N MET A 14 4.60 -10.76 32.06
CA MET A 14 4.55 -11.46 30.77
C MET A 14 3.27 -11.13 30.01
N ILE A 15 2.12 -11.12 30.70
CA ILE A 15 0.81 -10.78 30.13
C ILE A 15 0.80 -9.34 29.61
N GLN A 16 1.27 -8.38 30.41
CA GLN A 16 1.33 -6.97 30.00
C GLN A 16 2.18 -6.77 28.74
N ARG A 17 3.34 -7.45 28.67
CA ARG A 17 4.18 -7.41 27.46
C ARG A 17 3.48 -7.99 26.24
N GLY A 18 2.84 -9.15 26.38
CA GLY A 18 2.09 -9.79 25.30
C GLY A 18 0.97 -8.88 24.76
N PHE A 19 0.17 -8.26 25.63
CA PHE A 19 -0.86 -7.31 25.21
C PHE A 19 -0.28 -6.04 24.58
N GLY A 20 0.84 -5.52 25.11
CA GLY A 20 1.52 -4.37 24.53
C GLY A 20 2.07 -4.64 23.12
N GLU A 21 2.60 -5.84 22.88
CA GLU A 21 3.05 -6.27 21.56
C GLU A 21 1.89 -6.45 20.57
N MET A 22 0.76 -7.03 21.01
CA MET A 22 -0.45 -7.15 20.19
C MET A 22 -1.01 -5.79 19.79
N ALA A 23 -1.04 -4.82 20.71
CA ALA A 23 -1.51 -3.47 20.43
C ALA A 23 -0.64 -2.78 19.36
N LYS A 24 0.69 -2.88 19.48
CA LYS A 24 1.63 -2.37 18.46
C LYS A 24 1.42 -3.04 17.11
N LYS A 25 1.20 -4.35 17.08
CA LYS A 25 0.92 -5.07 15.84
C LYS A 25 -0.36 -4.55 15.17
N ALA A 26 -1.44 -4.36 15.93
CA ALA A 26 -2.69 -3.83 15.41
C ALA A 26 -2.52 -2.41 14.83
N GLU A 27 -1.74 -1.55 15.50
CA GLU A 27 -1.41 -0.22 14.99
C GLU A 27 -0.64 -0.28 13.67
N VAL A 28 0.37 -1.16 13.59
CA VAL A 28 1.16 -1.37 12.37
C VAL A 28 0.28 -1.90 11.22
N ASP A 29 -0.59 -2.87 11.48
CA ASP A 29 -1.52 -3.42 10.50
C ASP A 29 -2.47 -2.33 9.96
N GLN A 30 -2.96 -1.43 10.84
CA GLN A 30 -3.78 -0.30 10.44
C GLN A 30 -3.01 0.70 9.56
N GLN A 31 -1.75 0.99 9.90
CA GLN A 31 -0.90 1.86 9.09
C GLN A 31 -0.64 1.25 7.70
N PHE A 32 -0.38 -0.06 7.62
CA PHE A 32 -0.19 -0.74 6.33
C PHE A 32 -1.46 -0.70 5.48
N ASN A 33 -2.64 -0.91 6.07
CA ASN A 33 -3.91 -0.78 5.34
C ASN A 33 -4.08 0.64 4.75
N SER A 34 -3.79 1.68 5.54
CA SER A 34 -3.85 3.05 5.06
C SER A 34 -2.84 3.34 3.94
N VAL A 35 -1.64 2.74 3.99
CA VAL A 35 -0.65 2.84 2.92
C VAL A 35 -1.15 2.14 1.65
N ASN A 36 -1.72 0.94 1.77
CA ASN A 36 -2.27 0.21 0.63
C ASN A 36 -3.38 1.01 -0.06
N ASP A 37 -4.33 1.58 0.69
CA ASP A 37 -5.41 2.41 0.12
C ASP A 37 -4.85 3.62 -0.66
N ARG A 38 -3.75 4.21 -0.18
CA ARG A 38 -3.08 5.32 -0.85
C ARG A 38 -2.37 4.85 -2.13
N LEU A 39 -1.74 3.68 -2.11
CA LEU A 39 -1.08 3.10 -3.27
C LEU A 39 -2.09 2.75 -4.37
N ASP A 40 -3.21 2.12 -4.01
CA ASP A 40 -4.30 1.80 -4.95
C ASP A 40 -4.85 3.07 -5.62
N ARG A 41 -4.99 4.16 -4.86
CA ARG A 41 -5.43 5.45 -5.39
C ARG A 41 -4.40 6.07 -6.33
N ILE A 42 -3.11 5.98 -6.00
CA ILE A 42 -2.02 6.48 -6.86
C ILE A 42 -1.97 5.68 -8.17
N GLU A 43 -2.07 4.35 -8.09
CA GLU A 43 -2.07 3.48 -9.26
C GLU A 43 -3.21 3.85 -10.22
N LYS A 44 -4.43 4.01 -9.69
CA LYS A 44 -5.58 4.43 -10.50
C LYS A 44 -5.35 5.78 -11.19
N LEU A 45 -4.84 6.77 -10.46
CA LEU A 45 -4.55 8.10 -11.03
C LEU A 45 -3.48 8.04 -12.12
N LEU A 46 -2.44 7.22 -11.93
CA LEU A 46 -1.38 7.05 -12.92
C LEU A 46 -1.88 6.35 -14.18
N ILE A 47 -2.72 5.31 -14.04
CA ILE A 47 -3.33 4.62 -15.18
C ILE A 47 -4.22 5.61 -15.95
N ASP A 48 -5.07 6.38 -15.26
CA ASP A 48 -5.95 7.37 -15.88
C ASP A 48 -5.15 8.46 -16.61
N ASP A 49 -4.06 8.97 -16.03
CA ASP A 49 -3.18 9.95 -16.67
C ASP A 49 -2.49 9.38 -17.91
N HIS A 50 -1.93 8.17 -17.80
CA HIS A 50 -1.28 7.50 -18.92
C HIS A 50 -2.25 7.22 -20.07
N ASN A 51 -3.47 6.77 -19.79
CA ASN A 51 -4.50 6.56 -20.81
C ASN A 51 -4.79 7.87 -21.57
N ARG A 52 -5.01 8.98 -20.86
CA ARG A 52 -5.24 10.29 -21.50
C ARG A 52 -4.05 10.75 -22.34
N ARG A 53 -2.82 10.49 -21.89
CA ARG A 53 -1.61 10.83 -22.65
C ARG A 53 -1.49 9.97 -23.91
N ILE A 54 -1.83 8.69 -23.83
CA ILE A 54 -1.86 7.78 -24.97
C ILE A 54 -2.91 8.23 -25.99
N GLU A 55 -4.14 8.53 -25.57
CA GLU A 55 -5.22 9.02 -26.46
C GLU A 55 -4.79 10.29 -27.23
N LYS A 56 -4.11 11.22 -26.56
CA LYS A 56 -3.57 12.43 -27.19
C LYS A 56 -2.49 12.10 -28.21
N LEU A 57 -1.59 11.16 -27.90
CA LEU A 57 -0.55 10.72 -28.82
C LEU A 57 -1.15 10.00 -30.03
N GLU A 58 -2.14 9.14 -29.83
CA GLU A 58 -2.86 8.45 -30.91
C GLU A 58 -3.54 9.45 -31.84
N SER A 59 -4.18 10.48 -31.28
CA SER A 59 -4.81 11.55 -32.05
C SER A 59 -3.78 12.32 -32.89
N ALA A 60 -2.66 12.72 -32.28
CA ALA A 60 -1.58 13.42 -32.99
C ALA A 60 -0.95 12.56 -34.09
N VAL A 61 -0.76 11.26 -33.84
CA VAL A 61 -0.26 10.32 -34.86
C VAL A 61 -1.24 10.17 -36.00
N LYS A 62 -2.55 10.13 -35.73
CA LYS A 62 -3.57 10.08 -36.76
C LYS A 62 -3.55 11.34 -37.63
N GLU A 63 -3.52 12.52 -37.02
CA GLU A 63 -3.41 13.79 -37.74
C GLU A 63 -2.17 13.84 -38.64
N LEU A 64 -1.01 13.39 -38.14
CA LEU A 64 0.22 13.32 -38.93
C LEU A 64 0.09 12.35 -40.11
N LYS A 65 -0.54 11.19 -39.92
CA LYS A 65 -0.80 10.23 -41.00
C LYS A 65 -1.70 10.82 -42.07
N ASP A 66 -2.77 11.49 -41.66
CA ASP A 66 -3.73 12.11 -42.58
C ASP A 66 -3.06 13.23 -43.39
N LEU A 67 -2.22 14.07 -42.76
CA LEU A 67 -1.44 15.11 -43.45
C LEU A 67 -0.43 14.54 -44.45
N LEU A 68 0.21 13.42 -44.12
CA LEU A 68 1.16 12.76 -45.00
C LEU A 68 0.48 12.03 -46.18
N ALA A 69 -0.74 11.51 -45.98
CA ALA A 69 -1.50 10.82 -47.01
C ALA A 69 -2.09 11.76 -48.08
N VAL A 70 -2.13 13.07 -47.83
CA VAL A 70 -2.61 14.10 -48.77
C VAL A 70 -1.48 14.63 -49.68
N LYS A 71 -0.23 14.21 -49.47
CA LYS A 71 0.93 14.50 -50.33
C LYS A 71 1.22 13.35 -51.29
#